data_AF-A0A0L8AI61-F1
#
_entry.id   AF-A0A0L8AI61-F1
#
_cell.length_a   1.000
_cell.length_b   1.000
_cell.length_c   1.000
_cell.angle_alpha   90.00
_cell.angle_beta   90.00
_cell.angle_gamma   90.00
#
_symmetry.space_group_name_H-M   'P 1'
#
loop_
_entity.id
_entity.type
_entity.pdbx_description
1 polymer ?
#
loop_
_entity_poly.entity_id
_entity_poly.type
_entity_poly.pdbx_seq_one_letter_code
_entity_poly.pdbx_strand_id
1 'polypeptide(L)'
;MSSNIEIPKVCQDCGKSFIAKTTVTKFCSHKCAARNYKKRKREGKIQEVAPIVVQRIEYNHEQLKYKDFLSIDETCKLIGASRMTLYRQIKDGKIQAAKIGRRTIIKRTEIDKLFQA
;
A
#
# COMPACT_ATOMS: atom_id res chain seq x y z
N MET A 1 -17.04 28.90 -41.86
CA MET A 1 -16.39 27.89 -42.73
C MET A 1 -16.26 26.60 -41.96
N SER A 2 -17.17 25.66 -42.17
CA SER A 2 -17.12 24.32 -41.59
C SER A 2 -16.34 23.41 -42.52
N SER A 3 -15.05 23.21 -42.25
CA SER A 3 -14.29 22.17 -42.91
C SER A 3 -14.80 20.81 -42.43
N ASN A 4 -15.31 19.98 -43.34
CA ASN A 4 -15.79 18.63 -43.07
C ASN A 4 -14.58 17.70 -42.87
N ILE A 5 -13.97 17.84 -41.70
CA ILE A 5 -12.72 17.15 -41.34
C ILE A 5 -13.06 15.77 -40.81
N GLU A 6 -12.53 14.73 -41.44
CA GLU A 6 -12.64 13.35 -40.97
C GLU A 6 -11.25 12.81 -40.67
N ILE A 7 -10.95 12.57 -39.38
CA ILE A 7 -9.63 12.11 -38.93
C ILE A 7 -9.78 10.75 -38.24
N PRO A 8 -9.14 9.67 -38.72
CA PRO A 8 -9.11 8.41 -38.01
C PRO A 8 -8.28 8.53 -36.73
N LYS A 9 -8.85 8.18 -35.59
CA LYS A 9 -8.20 8.21 -34.27
C LYS A 9 -8.49 6.95 -33.48
N VAL A 10 -7.67 6.68 -32.47
CA VAL A 10 -7.88 5.62 -31.47
C VAL A 10 -8.44 6.22 -30.19
N CYS A 11 -9.46 5.60 -29.61
CA CYS A 11 -10.09 6.04 -28.38
C CYS A 11 -9.16 5.83 -27.17
N GLN A 12 -8.93 6.88 -26.39
CA GLN A 12 -8.06 6.83 -25.19
C GLN A 12 -8.61 5.99 -24.02
N ASP A 13 -9.89 5.57 -24.07
CA ASP A 13 -10.51 4.75 -23.01
C ASP A 13 -10.62 3.26 -23.40
N CYS A 14 -11.11 2.99 -24.61
CA CYS A 14 -11.44 1.62 -25.04
C CYS A 14 -10.53 1.07 -26.15
N GLY A 15 -9.57 1.86 -26.66
CA GLY A 15 -8.60 1.42 -27.67
C GLY A 15 -9.18 1.18 -29.08
N LYS A 16 -10.48 1.44 -29.31
CA LYS A 16 -11.10 1.26 -30.63
C LYS A 16 -10.78 2.43 -31.57
N SER A 17 -10.61 2.12 -32.85
CA SER A 17 -10.53 3.12 -33.92
C SER A 17 -11.90 3.77 -34.17
N PHE A 18 -11.91 5.07 -34.41
CA PHE A 18 -13.11 5.84 -34.75
C PHE A 18 -12.76 7.04 -35.64
N ILE A 19 -13.75 7.54 -36.38
CA ILE A 19 -13.59 8.72 -37.23
C ILE A 19 -14.00 9.96 -36.42
N ALA A 20 -13.06 10.84 -36.16
CA ALA A 20 -13.29 12.09 -35.45
C ALA A 20 -13.62 13.22 -36.42
N LYS A 21 -14.68 13.97 -36.12
CA LYS A 21 -15.08 15.16 -36.89
C LYS A 21 -14.39 16.45 -36.45
N THR A 22 -13.59 16.38 -35.38
CA THR A 22 -12.84 17.53 -34.84
C THR A 22 -11.44 17.10 -34.41
N THR A 23 -10.53 18.07 -34.37
CA THR A 23 -9.15 17.88 -33.92
C THR A 23 -9.06 17.58 -32.42
N VAL A 24 -10.02 18.05 -31.62
CA VAL A 24 -9.99 17.91 -30.15
C VAL A 24 -10.65 16.64 -29.61
N THR A 25 -11.44 15.90 -30.42
CA THR A 25 -12.10 14.67 -29.95
C THR A 25 -11.07 13.59 -29.61
N LYS A 26 -11.13 13.06 -28.38
CA LYS A 26 -10.22 12.02 -27.81
C LYS A 26 -10.88 10.65 -27.62
N PHE A 27 -12.21 10.58 -27.67
CA PHE A 27 -12.99 9.40 -27.34
C PHE A 27 -14.01 9.09 -28.44
N CYS A 28 -14.30 7.81 -28.64
CA CYS A 28 -15.27 7.38 -29.65
C CYS A 28 -16.73 7.65 -29.27
N SER A 29 -17.03 7.96 -28.01
CA SER A 29 -18.39 8.20 -27.52
C SER A 29 -18.40 8.94 -26.17
N HIS A 30 -19.54 9.55 -25.82
CA HIS A 30 -19.77 10.17 -24.52
C HIS A 30 -19.57 9.17 -23.35
N LYS A 31 -19.95 7.90 -23.54
CA LYS A 31 -19.74 6.83 -22.54
C LYS A 31 -18.26 6.65 -22.19
N CYS A 32 -17.39 6.61 -23.21
CA CYS A 32 -15.94 6.49 -23.03
C CYS A 32 -15.34 7.73 -22.35
N ALA A 33 -15.82 8.93 -22.73
CA ALA A 33 -15.39 10.18 -22.08
C ALA A 33 -15.77 10.22 -20.59
N ALA A 34 -17.00 9.84 -20.25
CA ALA A 34 -17.48 9.79 -18.87
C ALA A 34 -16.74 8.75 -18.02
N ARG A 35 -16.42 7.57 -18.59
CA ARG A 35 -15.63 6.55 -17.91
C ARG A 35 -14.22 7.04 -17.61
N ASN A 36 -13.55 7.62 -18.61
CA ASN A 36 -12.21 8.16 -18.45
C ASN A 36 -12.17 9.32 -17.43
N TYR A 37 -13.17 10.19 -17.41
CA TYR A 37 -13.30 11.23 -16.39
C TYR A 37 -13.34 10.66 -14.96
N LYS A 38 -14.18 9.64 -14.73
CA LYS A 38 -14.28 8.97 -13.42
C LYS A 38 -12.97 8.26 -13.06
N LYS A 39 -12.30 7.64 -14.03
CA LYS A 39 -10.98 7.00 -13.85
C LYS A 39 -9.94 8.01 -13.39
N ARG A 40 -9.81 9.15 -14.10
CA ARG A 40 -8.89 10.24 -13.70
C ARG A 40 -9.17 10.79 -12.31
N LYS A 41 -10.44 10.99 -11.95
CA LYS A 41 -10.81 11.46 -10.60
C LYS A 41 -10.47 10.44 -9.51
N ARG A 42 -10.57 9.14 -9.80
CA ARG A 42 -10.14 8.08 -8.87
C ARG A 42 -8.62 8.05 -8.74
N GLU A 43 -7.90 8.11 -9.86
CA GLU A 43 -6.43 8.11 -9.89
C GLU A 43 -5.85 9.32 -9.16
N GLY A 44 -6.43 10.52 -9.32
CA GLY A 44 -6.02 11.71 -8.57
C GLY A 44 -6.12 11.51 -7.05
N LYS A 45 -7.22 10.95 -6.55
CA LYS A 45 -7.37 10.62 -5.12
C LYS A 45 -6.34 9.61 -4.63
N ILE A 46 -6.00 8.62 -5.46
CA ILE A 46 -4.98 7.61 -5.11
C ILE A 46 -3.60 8.26 -5.06
N GLN A 47 -3.28 9.12 -6.03
CA GLN A 47 -1.99 9.83 -6.08
C GLN A 47 -1.79 10.81 -4.93
N GLU A 48 -2.86 11.45 -4.43
CA GLU A 48 -2.79 12.30 -3.23
C GLU A 48 -2.47 11.50 -1.96
N VAL A 49 -3.03 10.28 -1.84
CA VAL A 49 -2.90 9.45 -0.63
C VAL A 49 -1.62 8.60 -0.63
N ALA A 50 -1.17 8.13 -1.79
CA ALA A 50 0.01 7.28 -1.93
C ALA A 50 1.28 7.81 -1.23
N PRO A 51 1.71 9.08 -1.40
CA PRO A 51 2.92 9.59 -0.76
C PRO A 51 2.80 9.63 0.76
N ILE A 52 1.62 9.94 1.30
CA ILE A 52 1.36 10.00 2.74
C ILE A 52 1.47 8.60 3.36
N VAL A 53 0.96 7.57 2.66
CA VAL A 53 1.03 6.19 3.15
C VAL A 53 2.47 5.70 3.18
N VAL A 54 3.26 5.96 2.13
CA VAL A 54 4.69 5.56 2.08
C VAL A 54 5.47 6.24 3.21
N GLN A 55 5.33 7.55 3.37
CA GLN A 55 6.01 8.31 4.44
C GLN A 55 5.65 7.79 5.84
N ARG A 56 4.37 7.44 6.08
CA ARG A 56 3.95 6.85 7.36
C ARG A 56 4.55 5.47 7.61
N ILE A 57 4.69 4.64 6.56
CA ILE A 57 5.30 3.32 6.69
C ILE A 57 6.78 3.48 7.09
N GLU A 58 7.53 4.33 6.38
CA GLU A 58 8.94 4.61 6.67
C GLU A 58 9.14 5.14 8.10
N TYR A 59 8.35 6.14 8.51
CA TYR A 59 8.39 6.68 9.88
C TYR A 59 8.14 5.61 10.94
N ASN A 60 7.13 4.75 10.73
CA ASN A 60 6.84 3.66 11.66
C ASN A 60 7.99 2.65 11.76
N HIS A 61 8.69 2.37 10.65
CA HIS A 61 9.87 1.49 10.67
C HIS A 61 11.05 2.09 11.44
N GLU A 62 11.28 3.40 11.35
CA GLU A 62 12.31 4.07 12.14
C GLU A 62 11.99 4.02 13.63
N GLN A 63 10.74 4.29 14.02
CA GLN A 63 10.34 4.24 15.43
C GLN A 63 10.50 2.84 16.04
N LEU A 64 10.35 1.77 15.25
CA LEU A 64 10.57 0.39 15.72
C LEU A 64 12.02 0.10 16.09
N LYS A 65 12.99 0.82 15.51
CA LYS A 65 14.41 0.62 15.85
C LYS A 65 14.75 1.09 17.26
N TYR A 66 14.07 2.13 17.76
CA TYR A 66 14.39 2.76 19.05
C TYR A 66 13.54 2.26 20.23
N LYS A 67 12.59 1.34 20.00
CA LYS A 67 11.78 0.77 21.08
C LYS A 67 12.51 -0.39 21.78
N ASP A 68 12.64 -0.27 23.10
CA ASP A 68 13.15 -1.35 23.97
C ASP A 68 12.12 -2.43 24.27
N PHE A 69 10.84 -2.07 24.19
CA PHE A 69 9.71 -2.94 24.48
C PHE A 69 8.83 -3.07 23.24
N LEU A 70 8.72 -4.31 22.76
CA LEU A 70 8.05 -4.63 21.52
C LEU A 70 6.77 -5.41 21.82
N SER A 71 5.70 -5.06 21.13
CA SER A 71 4.50 -5.90 21.08
C SER A 71 4.75 -7.14 20.20
N ILE A 72 3.83 -8.10 20.27
CA ILE A 72 3.88 -9.30 19.43
C ILE A 72 3.93 -8.95 17.94
N ASP A 73 3.10 -8.00 17.50
CA ASP A 73 3.04 -7.62 16.08
C ASP A 73 4.35 -6.97 15.61
N GLU A 74 4.92 -6.09 16.43
CA GLU A 74 6.21 -5.44 16.16
C GLU A 74 7.35 -6.46 16.15
N THR A 75 7.34 -7.42 17.07
CA THR A 75 8.31 -8.51 17.12
C THR A 75 8.21 -9.41 15.89
N CYS A 76 6.99 -9.70 15.42
CA CYS A 76 6.78 -10.45 14.18
C CYS A 76 7.37 -9.73 12.97
N LYS A 77 7.18 -8.40 12.89
CA LYS A 77 7.76 -7.57 11.83
C LYS A 77 9.30 -7.52 11.89
N LEU A 78 9.87 -7.52 13.09
CA LEU A 78 11.31 -7.44 13.30
C LEU A 78 12.02 -8.77 12.98
N ILE A 79 11.46 -9.90 13.43
CA ILE A 79 12.05 -11.24 13.25
C ILE A 79 11.64 -11.86 11.89
N GLY A 80 10.54 -11.42 11.29
CA GLY A 80 9.96 -12.05 10.10
C GLY A 80 9.21 -13.36 10.40
N ALA A 81 8.78 -13.55 11.65
CA ALA A 81 8.08 -14.76 12.09
C ALA A 81 6.57 -14.55 12.22
N SER A 82 5.80 -15.64 12.12
CA SER A 82 4.36 -15.59 12.35
C SER A 82 4.02 -15.38 13.84
N ARG A 83 2.88 -14.73 14.12
CA ARG A 83 2.35 -14.58 15.50
C ARG A 83 2.25 -15.92 16.22
N MET A 84 1.84 -16.97 15.51
CA MET A 84 1.72 -18.33 16.06
C MET A 84 3.06 -18.90 16.48
N THR A 85 4.10 -18.69 15.66
CA THR A 85 5.47 -19.09 16.00
C THR A 85 5.91 -18.39 17.27
N LEU A 86 5.69 -17.07 17.38
CA LEU A 86 6.07 -16.31 18.57
C LEU A 86 5.35 -16.82 19.83
N TYR A 87 4.04 -17.06 19.76
CA TYR A 87 3.28 -17.61 20.89
C TYR A 87 3.76 -19.00 21.30
N ARG A 88 4.15 -19.86 20.34
CA ARG A 88 4.74 -21.16 20.65
C ARG A 88 6.08 -21.00 21.39
N GLN A 89 6.96 -20.13 20.90
CA GLN A 89 8.26 -19.87 21.54
C GLN A 89 8.12 -19.30 22.96
N ILE A 90 7.13 -18.43 23.19
CA ILE A 90 6.80 -17.92 24.53
C ILE A 90 6.27 -19.05 25.42
N LYS A 91 5.39 -19.92 24.89
CA LYS A 91 4.85 -21.06 25.63
C LYS A 91 5.94 -22.09 25.98
N ASP A 92 6.87 -22.31 25.08
CA ASP A 92 8.01 -23.21 25.24
C ASP A 92 9.09 -22.61 26.18
N GLY A 93 8.93 -21.37 26.63
CA GLY A 93 9.84 -20.69 27.55
C GLY A 93 11.13 -20.17 26.91
N LYS A 94 11.25 -20.24 25.57
CA LYS A 94 12.43 -19.77 24.83
C LYS A 94 12.51 -18.25 24.70
N ILE A 95 11.35 -17.57 24.80
CA ILE A 95 11.28 -16.10 24.78
C ILE A 95 10.56 -15.66 26.05
N GLN A 96 11.25 -14.88 26.90
CA GLN A 96 10.63 -14.31 28.08
C GLN A 96 9.80 -13.08 27.70
N ALA A 97 8.50 -13.14 28.03
CA ALA A 97 7.55 -12.07 27.74
C ALA A 97 6.79 -11.64 29.00
N ALA A 98 6.54 -10.34 29.12
CA ALA A 98 5.72 -9.77 30.19
C ALA A 98 4.29 -9.52 29.69
N LYS A 99 3.29 -9.72 30.55
CA LYS A 99 1.89 -9.47 30.22
C LYS A 99 1.42 -8.19 30.89
N ILE A 100 0.90 -7.25 30.11
CA ILE A 100 0.25 -6.03 30.59
C ILE A 100 -1.21 -6.04 30.13
N GLY A 101 -2.11 -6.45 31.02
CA GLY A 101 -3.52 -6.66 30.72
C GLY A 101 -3.72 -7.74 29.64
N ARG A 102 -4.28 -7.35 28.49
CA ARG A 102 -4.42 -8.23 27.30
C ARG A 102 -3.19 -8.24 26.39
N ARG A 103 -2.27 -7.30 26.55
CA ARG A 103 -1.09 -7.17 25.68
C ARG A 103 0.08 -7.97 26.23
N THR A 104 0.84 -8.57 25.34
CA THR A 104 2.12 -9.23 25.65
C THR A 104 3.23 -8.37 25.10
N ILE A 105 4.22 -8.08 25.95
CA ILE A 105 5.34 -7.19 25.68
C ILE A 105 6.62 -8.00 25.87
N ILE A 106 7.53 -7.85 24.91
CA ILE A 106 8.81 -8.56 24.86
C ILE A 106 9.89 -7.49 24.91
N LYS A 107 10.92 -7.71 25.74
CA LYS A 107 12.10 -6.85 25.74
C LYS A 107 12.94 -7.17 24.51
N ARG A 108 13.47 -6.15 23.86
CA ARG A 108 14.33 -6.33 22.68
C ARG A 108 15.54 -7.23 22.97
N THR A 109 16.14 -7.08 24.15
CA THR A 109 17.27 -7.89 24.58
C THR A 109 16.97 -9.40 24.62
N GLU A 110 15.73 -9.80 24.89
CA GLU A 110 15.32 -11.21 24.85
C GLU A 110 15.27 -11.76 23.42
N ILE A 111 14.98 -10.91 22.44
CA ILE A 111 15.00 -11.28 21.03
C ILE A 111 16.44 -11.38 20.55
N ASP A 112 17.30 -10.45 20.93
CA ASP A 112 18.71 -10.44 20.53
C ASP A 112 19.44 -11.70 21.03
N LYS A 113 19.10 -12.20 22.22
CA LYS A 113 19.60 -13.48 22.76
C LYS A 113 19.34 -14.68 21.84
N LEU A 114 18.26 -14.67 21.05
CA LEU A 114 17.95 -15.76 20.12
C LEU A 114 18.98 -15.92 19.00
N PHE A 115 19.72 -14.85 18.70
CA PHE A 115 20.70 -14.80 17.61
C PHE A 115 22.16 -14.81 18.10
N GLN A 116 22.38 -14.86 19.41
CA GLN A 116 23.71 -14.87 20.03
C GLN A 116 24.17 -16.28 20.45
N ALA A 117 23.48 -17.33 19.99
CA ALA A 117 23.84 -18.72 20.24
C ALA A 117 24.94 -19.21 19.30
#